data_AF-A0A963W5K8-F1
#
_entry.id   AF-A0A963W5K8-F1
#
_cell.length_a   1.000
_cell.length_b   1.000
_cell.length_c   1.000
_cell.angle_alpha   90.00
_cell.angle_beta   90.00
_cell.angle_gamma   90.00
#
_symmetry.space_group_name_H-M   'P 1'
#
loop_
_entity.id
_entity.type
_entity.pdbx_description
1 polymer ?
#
loop_
_entity_poly.entity_id
_entity_poly.type
_entity_poly.pdbx_seq_one_letter_code
_entity_poly.pdbx_strand_id
1 'polypeptide(L)'
;MGAAPNLVTPPVDASGVRHTVNVGLSNNQIVWNLRSAYNVAALNCQKPEHAGILEGYSTFLKSHSRELSSVNRELDRSFKSEHGSNYIRARESYQTQVYNYFAFPPTLPAFCDAVLAMSRREQAAEPSDLDAFAASSLPQIESVFGAFFNSYDQYRTDLAAWEARYGGGSVTGFATPPSQSVVQ
;
A
#
# COMPACT_ATOMS: atom_id res chain seq x y z
N MET A 1 5.92 -14.91 1.49
CA MET A 1 5.37 -13.53 1.53
C MET A 1 5.30 -13.12 2.99
N GLY A 2 5.87 -11.99 3.40
CA GLY A 2 5.90 -11.55 4.81
C GLY A 2 4.56 -11.06 5.37
N ALA A 3 3.45 -11.65 4.93
CA ALA A 3 2.09 -11.26 5.27
C ALA A 3 1.42 -12.27 6.21
N ALA A 4 0.49 -11.81 7.04
CA ALA A 4 -0.25 -12.69 7.94
C ALA A 4 -1.09 -13.71 7.15
N PRO A 5 -1.24 -14.97 7.63
CA PRO A 5 -2.08 -15.98 6.97
C PRO A 5 -3.56 -15.60 6.85
N ASN A 6 -4.05 -14.72 7.73
CA ASN A 6 -5.43 -14.24 7.79
C ASN A 6 -5.59 -12.80 7.27
N LEU A 7 -4.67 -12.31 6.45
CA LEU A 7 -4.81 -10.99 5.83
C LEU A 7 -6.07 -10.96 4.95
N VAL A 8 -6.93 -9.97 5.20
CA VAL A 8 -8.06 -9.67 4.34
C VAL A 8 -7.60 -8.69 3.28
N THR A 9 -7.59 -9.11 2.02
CA THR A 9 -7.29 -8.24 0.89
C THR A 9 -8.51 -7.39 0.53
N PRO A 10 -8.32 -6.16 0.01
CA PRO A 10 -9.44 -5.35 -0.44
C PRO A 10 -10.21 -6.07 -1.57
N PRO A 11 -11.55 -6.04 -1.58
CA PRO A 11 -12.34 -6.80 -2.53
C PRO A 11 -12.17 -6.26 -3.96
N VAL A 12 -12.42 -7.12 -4.93
CA VAL A 12 -12.45 -6.77 -6.36
C VAL A 12 -13.90 -6.81 -6.82
N ASP A 13 -14.37 -5.76 -7.51
CA ASP A 13 -15.72 -5.73 -8.06
C ASP A 13 -15.87 -6.52 -9.39
N ALA A 14 -17.09 -6.55 -9.91
CA ALA A 14 -17.40 -7.20 -11.18
C ALA A 14 -16.68 -6.58 -12.39
N SER A 15 -16.15 -5.36 -12.26
CA SER A 15 -15.35 -4.69 -13.30
C SER A 15 -13.85 -4.96 -13.19
N GLY A 16 -13.42 -5.70 -12.17
CA GLY A 16 -12.01 -6.02 -11.92
C GLY A 16 -11.27 -4.94 -11.12
N VAL A 17 -11.98 -3.94 -10.58
CA VAL A 17 -11.37 -2.88 -9.77
C VAL A 17 -11.25 -3.32 -8.33
N ARG A 18 -10.04 -3.23 -7.77
CA ARG A 18 -9.78 -3.51 -6.36
C ARG A 18 -10.10 -2.27 -5.52
N HIS A 19 -11.03 -2.38 -4.58
CA HIS A 19 -11.50 -1.27 -3.73
C HIS A 19 -10.53 -0.93 -2.60
N THR A 20 -9.44 -0.23 -2.91
CA THR A 20 -8.52 0.34 -1.93
C THR A 20 -9.01 1.71 -1.44
N VAL A 21 -8.28 2.29 -0.48
CA VAL A 21 -8.54 3.68 -0.02
C VAL A 21 -8.31 4.73 -1.13
N ASN A 22 -7.70 4.34 -2.25
CA ASN A 22 -7.37 5.22 -3.37
C ASN A 22 -8.28 5.03 -4.60
N VAL A 23 -9.48 4.47 -4.42
CA VAL A 23 -10.51 4.35 -5.47
C VAL A 23 -11.56 5.45 -5.35
N GLY A 24 -12.03 5.98 -6.48
CA GLY A 24 -13.11 6.98 -6.51
C GLY A 24 -12.72 8.33 -5.92
N LEU A 25 -11.43 8.67 -5.93
CA LEU A 25 -10.91 9.90 -5.36
C LEU A 25 -11.27 11.13 -6.21
N SER A 26 -11.59 12.23 -5.53
CA SER A 26 -11.53 13.57 -6.13
C SER A 26 -10.08 14.00 -6.42
N ASN A 27 -9.87 14.97 -7.31
CA ASN A 27 -8.53 15.50 -7.60
C ASN A 27 -7.78 15.95 -6.33
N ASN A 28 -8.48 16.64 -5.42
CA ASN A 28 -7.91 17.06 -4.14
C ASN A 28 -7.46 15.87 -3.27
N GLN A 29 -8.23 14.77 -3.27
CA GLN A 29 -7.83 13.55 -2.56
C GLN A 29 -6.65 12.86 -3.24
N ILE A 30 -6.57 12.85 -4.57
CA ILE A 30 -5.42 12.29 -5.31
C ILE A 30 -4.13 13.01 -4.90
N VAL A 31 -4.13 14.35 -4.93
CA VAL A 31 -2.98 15.17 -4.52
C VAL A 31 -2.60 14.90 -3.06
N TRP A 32 -3.60 14.93 -2.18
CA TRP A 32 -3.34 14.78 -0.75
C TRP A 32 -2.88 13.37 -0.38
N ASN A 33 -3.41 12.34 -1.03
CA ASN A 33 -2.99 10.95 -0.81
C ASN A 33 -1.58 10.71 -1.37
N LEU A 34 -1.21 11.31 -2.52
CA LEU A 34 0.18 11.30 -2.99
C LEU A 34 1.13 11.94 -1.95
N ARG A 35 0.75 13.10 -1.41
CA ARG A 35 1.53 13.76 -0.34
C ARG A 35 1.66 12.86 0.89
N SER A 36 0.60 12.13 1.26
CA SER A 36 0.64 11.16 2.37
C SER A 36 1.55 9.96 2.07
N ALA A 37 1.55 9.43 0.84
CA ALA A 37 2.50 8.39 0.42
C ALA A 37 3.95 8.88 0.57
N TYR A 38 4.25 10.09 0.11
CA TYR A 38 5.57 10.69 0.23
C TYR A 38 6.00 10.88 1.70
N ASN A 39 5.05 11.28 2.56
CA ASN A 39 5.29 11.39 4.00
C ASN A 39 5.62 10.03 4.65
N VAL A 40 4.84 9.00 4.35
CA VAL A 40 5.09 7.64 4.85
C VAL A 40 6.46 7.15 4.39
N ALA A 41 6.81 7.39 3.12
CA ALA A 41 8.11 7.00 2.59
C ALA A 41 9.27 7.73 3.30
N ALA A 42 9.14 9.04 3.52
CA ALA A 42 10.15 9.83 4.24
C ALA A 42 10.40 9.31 5.68
N LEU A 43 9.40 8.67 6.30
CA LEU A 43 9.53 8.08 7.64
C LEU A 43 10.08 6.65 7.62
N ASN A 44 9.68 5.84 6.64
CA ASN A 44 9.90 4.38 6.66
C ASN A 44 11.05 3.92 5.73
N CYS A 45 11.42 4.70 4.72
CA CYS A 45 12.42 4.33 3.71
C CYS A 45 13.81 4.84 4.09
N GLN A 46 14.34 4.36 5.21
CA GLN A 46 15.57 4.89 5.82
C GLN A 46 16.87 4.25 5.30
N LYS A 47 16.78 3.32 4.35
CA LYS A 47 17.98 2.66 3.81
C LYS A 47 18.82 3.63 2.97
N PRO A 48 20.15 3.45 2.89
CA PRO A 48 21.02 4.33 2.10
C PRO A 48 20.59 4.48 0.64
N GLU A 49 20.09 3.43 -0.01
CA GLU A 49 19.60 3.50 -1.39
C GLU A 49 18.40 4.45 -1.58
N HIS A 50 17.64 4.72 -0.51
CA HIS A 50 16.44 5.57 -0.50
C HIS A 50 16.68 6.98 0.04
N ALA A 51 17.93 7.35 0.35
CA ALA A 51 18.27 8.61 1.03
C ALA A 51 17.71 9.89 0.34
N GLY A 52 17.50 9.86 -0.99
CA GLY A 52 16.94 10.99 -1.74
C GLY A 52 15.46 11.30 -1.46
N ILE A 53 14.71 10.40 -0.82
CA ILE A 53 13.27 10.61 -0.57
C ILE A 53 13.04 11.79 0.38
N LEU A 54 13.82 11.93 1.45
CA LEU A 54 13.61 12.98 2.44
C LEU A 54 13.85 14.37 1.84
N GLU A 55 14.94 14.53 1.09
CA GLU A 55 15.26 15.77 0.39
C GLU A 55 14.18 16.10 -0.65
N GLY A 56 13.83 15.12 -1.50
CA GLY A 56 12.79 15.31 -2.50
C GLY A 56 11.44 15.70 -1.88
N TYR A 57 11.07 15.11 -0.73
CA TYR A 57 9.83 15.46 -0.05
C TYR A 57 9.85 16.89 0.49
N SER A 58 10.98 17.31 1.05
CA SER A 58 11.19 18.69 1.52
C SER A 58 11.05 19.68 0.36
N THR A 59 11.63 19.39 -0.80
CA THR A 59 11.50 20.20 -2.01
C THR A 59 10.06 20.24 -2.50
N PHE A 60 9.39 19.09 -2.64
CA PHE A 60 7.99 19.00 -3.02
C PHE A 60 7.08 19.88 -2.13
N LEU A 61 7.23 19.79 -0.80
CA LEU A 61 6.44 20.60 0.12
C LEU A 61 6.67 22.10 -0.04
N LYS A 62 7.90 22.52 -0.33
CA LYS A 62 8.25 23.93 -0.53
C LYS A 62 7.70 24.45 -1.85
N SER A 63 7.96 23.73 -2.94
CA SER A 63 7.56 24.08 -4.31
C SER A 63 6.05 24.20 -4.45
N HIS A 64 5.29 23.31 -3.80
CA HIS A 64 3.84 23.20 -3.93
C HIS A 64 3.07 23.72 -2.70
N SER A 65 3.72 24.52 -1.85
CA SER A 65 3.16 24.93 -0.55
C SER A 65 1.80 25.65 -0.65
N ARG A 66 1.60 26.46 -1.70
CA ARG A 66 0.36 27.22 -1.92
C ARG A 66 -0.77 26.31 -2.38
N GLU A 67 -0.51 25.45 -3.35
CA GLU A 67 -1.42 24.46 -3.91
C GLU A 67 -1.84 23.47 -2.82
N LEU A 68 -0.90 22.89 -2.09
CA LEU A 68 -1.17 21.97 -0.98
C LEU A 68 -2.02 22.62 0.13
N SER A 69 -1.76 23.90 0.44
CA SER A 69 -2.59 24.64 1.39
C SER A 69 -4.02 24.84 0.88
N SER A 70 -4.19 25.05 -0.42
CA SER A 70 -5.50 25.14 -1.07
C SER A 70 -6.24 23.81 -1.02
N VAL A 71 -5.58 22.72 -1.45
CA VAL A 71 -6.09 21.35 -1.41
C VAL A 71 -6.54 20.97 0.00
N ASN A 72 -5.74 21.27 1.03
CA ASN A 72 -6.11 20.99 2.42
C ASN A 72 -7.42 21.67 2.82
N ARG A 73 -7.60 22.95 2.47
CA ARG A 73 -8.83 23.71 2.76
C ARG A 73 -10.03 23.18 1.98
N GLU A 74 -9.84 22.71 0.75
CA GLU A 74 -10.93 22.13 -0.03
C GLU A 74 -11.34 20.75 0.48
N LEU A 75 -10.38 19.93 0.94
CA LEU A 75 -10.70 18.69 1.62
C LEU A 75 -11.53 18.94 2.88
N ASP A 76 -11.13 19.88 3.74
CA ASP A 76 -11.92 20.23 4.92
C ASP A 76 -13.34 20.68 4.54
N ARG A 77 -13.49 21.49 3.49
CA ARG A 77 -14.81 21.91 2.99
C ARG A 77 -15.63 20.74 2.47
N SER A 78 -15.04 19.84 1.70
CA SER A 78 -15.72 18.66 1.16
C SER A 78 -16.22 17.74 2.28
N PHE A 79 -15.34 17.39 3.22
CA PHE A 79 -15.71 16.56 4.37
C PHE A 79 -16.77 17.24 5.23
N LYS A 80 -16.69 18.56 5.43
CA LYS A 80 -17.72 19.32 6.16
C LYS A 80 -19.07 19.31 5.45
N SER A 81 -19.08 19.40 4.13
CA SER A 81 -20.30 19.30 3.32
C SER A 81 -20.93 17.91 3.41
N GLU A 82 -20.12 16.85 3.41
CA GLU A 82 -20.59 15.46 3.39
C GLU A 82 -21.02 14.95 4.78
N HIS A 83 -20.29 15.34 5.84
CA HIS A 83 -20.46 14.75 7.18
C HIS A 83 -20.96 15.75 8.24
N GLY A 84 -21.21 17.00 7.85
CA GLY A 84 -21.72 18.04 8.76
C GLY A 84 -20.81 18.27 9.96
N SER A 85 -21.37 18.28 11.17
CA SER A 85 -20.60 18.51 12.41
C SER A 85 -19.58 17.40 12.72
N ASN A 86 -19.73 16.20 12.15
CA ASN A 86 -18.84 15.05 12.39
C ASN A 86 -17.63 14.99 11.46
N TYR A 87 -17.43 16.01 10.61
CA TYR A 87 -16.43 15.97 9.53
C TYR A 87 -14.99 15.76 10.00
N ILE A 88 -14.61 16.29 11.18
CA ILE A 88 -13.26 16.11 11.72
C ILE A 88 -12.98 14.63 11.93
N ARG A 89 -13.89 13.91 12.61
CA ARG A 89 -13.74 12.47 12.85
C ARG A 89 -13.71 11.69 11.54
N ALA A 90 -14.58 12.02 10.59
CA ALA A 90 -14.60 11.35 9.29
C ALA A 90 -13.29 11.56 8.52
N ARG A 91 -12.78 12.79 8.50
CA ARG A 91 -11.53 13.15 7.83
C ARG A 91 -10.32 12.48 8.49
N GLU A 92 -10.24 12.49 9.82
CA GLU A 92 -9.17 11.82 10.56
C GLU A 92 -9.18 10.32 10.31
N SER A 93 -10.36 9.69 10.37
CA SER A 93 -10.50 8.26 10.06
C SER A 93 -10.05 7.93 8.64
N TYR A 94 -10.44 8.75 7.66
CA TYR A 94 -9.99 8.61 6.28
C TYR A 94 -8.46 8.75 6.16
N GLN A 95 -7.87 9.78 6.75
CA GLN A 95 -6.42 9.97 6.72
C GLN A 95 -5.69 8.79 7.37
N THR A 96 -6.14 8.32 8.54
CA THR A 96 -5.56 7.14 9.20
C THR A 96 -5.59 5.91 8.28
N GLN A 97 -6.66 5.69 7.53
CA GLN A 97 -6.73 4.61 6.54
C GLN A 97 -5.69 4.78 5.43
N VAL A 98 -5.52 6.00 4.90
CA VAL A 98 -4.49 6.31 3.88
C VAL A 98 -3.08 6.05 4.41
N TYR A 99 -2.75 6.52 5.62
CA TYR A 99 -1.44 6.29 6.22
C TYR A 99 -1.17 4.80 6.48
N ASN A 100 -2.14 4.08 7.04
CA ASN A 100 -2.01 2.64 7.30
C ASN A 100 -1.85 1.84 6.01
N TYR A 101 -2.56 2.25 4.95
CA TYR A 101 -2.44 1.64 3.64
C TYR A 101 -1.03 1.78 3.09
N PHE A 102 -0.47 2.99 3.04
CA PHE A 102 0.89 3.18 2.53
C PHE A 102 1.98 2.61 3.45
N ALA A 103 1.72 2.50 4.76
CA ALA A 103 2.63 1.92 5.73
C ALA A 103 2.54 0.38 5.82
N PHE A 104 1.86 -0.27 4.88
CA PHE A 104 1.62 -1.71 4.93
C PHE A 104 2.93 -2.51 4.80
N PRO A 105 3.37 -3.23 5.86
CA PRO A 105 4.72 -3.78 5.91
C PRO A 105 5.13 -4.71 4.74
N PRO A 106 4.26 -5.60 4.23
CA PRO A 106 4.62 -6.50 3.13
C PRO A 106 4.96 -5.79 1.82
N THR A 107 4.52 -4.54 1.62
CA THR A 107 4.81 -3.75 0.41
C THR A 107 5.94 -2.75 0.59
N LEU A 108 6.37 -2.47 1.83
CA LEU A 108 7.32 -1.40 2.15
C LEU A 108 8.58 -1.37 1.26
N PRO A 109 9.29 -2.50 0.99
CA PRO A 109 10.47 -2.44 0.13
C PRO A 109 10.17 -1.90 -1.28
N ALA A 110 9.18 -2.46 -1.96
CA ALA A 110 8.79 -2.04 -3.30
C ALA A 110 8.12 -0.65 -3.32
N PHE A 111 7.42 -0.29 -2.24
CA PHE A 111 6.87 1.03 -2.03
C PHE A 111 7.97 2.10 -1.94
N CYS A 112 9.04 1.83 -1.19
CA CYS A 112 10.19 2.72 -1.09
C CYS A 112 10.87 2.93 -2.46
N ASP A 113 11.04 1.87 -3.25
CA ASP A 113 11.60 1.97 -4.60
C ASP A 113 10.70 2.82 -5.53
N ALA A 114 9.39 2.59 -5.48
CA ALA A 114 8.42 3.33 -6.28
C ALA A 114 8.37 4.82 -5.91
N VAL A 115 8.39 5.15 -4.61
CA VAL A 115 8.38 6.55 -4.15
C VAL A 115 9.70 7.24 -4.45
N LEU A 116 10.85 6.56 -4.36
CA LEU A 116 12.13 7.12 -4.81
C LEU A 116 12.12 7.43 -6.31
N ALA A 117 11.59 6.53 -7.14
CA ALA A 117 11.47 6.76 -8.58
C ALA A 117 10.53 7.95 -8.89
N MET A 118 9.40 8.04 -8.19
CA MET A 118 8.46 9.17 -8.27
C MET A 118 9.13 10.49 -7.85
N SER A 119 9.85 10.47 -6.73
CA SER A 119 10.62 11.61 -6.19
C SER A 119 11.65 12.14 -7.19
N ARG A 120 12.37 11.24 -7.87
CA ARG A 120 13.34 11.63 -8.91
C ARG A 120 12.67 12.22 -10.14
N ARG A 121 11.51 11.69 -10.56
CA ARG A 121 10.73 12.28 -11.67
C ARG A 121 10.23 13.68 -11.35
N GLU A 122 9.77 13.91 -10.12
CA GLU A 122 9.31 15.22 -9.67
C GLU A 122 10.44 16.25 -9.75
N GLN A 123 11.61 15.90 -9.23
CA GLN A 123 12.80 16.77 -9.26
C GLN A 123 13.35 17.02 -10.67
N ALA A 124 13.13 16.09 -11.60
CA ALA A 124 13.54 16.22 -12.99
C ALA A 124 12.52 16.97 -13.85
N ALA A 125 11.28 17.13 -13.37
CA ALA A 125 10.26 17.90 -14.06
C ALA A 125 10.44 19.40 -13.77
N GLU A 126 10.46 20.23 -14.82
CA GLU A 126 10.19 21.68 -14.74
C GLU A 126 8.87 21.95 -13.98
N PRO A 127 8.58 23.18 -13.48
CA PRO A 127 7.42 23.47 -12.65
C PRO A 127 6.16 22.78 -13.19
N SER A 128 5.81 21.66 -12.57
CA SER A 128 4.80 20.76 -13.09
C SER A 128 3.51 20.99 -12.35
N ASP A 129 2.41 21.00 -13.10
CA ASP A 129 1.07 21.04 -12.55
C ASP A 129 0.92 19.89 -11.54
N LEU A 130 0.75 20.25 -10.26
CA LEU A 130 0.65 19.31 -9.15
C LEU A 130 -0.49 18.31 -9.34
N ASP A 131 -1.61 18.75 -9.91
CA ASP A 131 -2.77 17.88 -10.14
C ASP A 131 -2.43 16.81 -11.18
N ALA A 132 -1.79 17.21 -12.29
CA ALA A 132 -1.34 16.29 -13.33
C ALA A 132 -0.23 15.34 -12.82
N PHE A 133 0.69 15.85 -12.01
CA PHE A 133 1.73 15.04 -11.38
C PHE A 133 1.14 14.00 -10.43
N ALA A 134 0.15 14.38 -9.61
CA ALA A 134 -0.50 13.47 -8.69
C ALA A 134 -1.35 12.42 -9.40
N ALA A 135 -2.13 12.83 -10.41
CA ALA A 135 -2.95 11.94 -11.22
C ALA A 135 -2.14 10.87 -11.95
N SER A 136 -0.91 11.17 -12.36
CA SER A 136 -0.02 10.21 -13.00
C SER A 136 0.82 9.39 -12.02
N SER A 137 1.17 9.94 -10.86
CA SER A 137 2.10 9.29 -9.92
C SER A 137 1.43 8.40 -8.89
N LEU A 138 0.24 8.76 -8.39
CA LEU A 138 -0.48 7.94 -7.42
C LEU A 138 -0.79 6.52 -7.98
N PRO A 139 -1.30 6.35 -9.21
CA PRO A 139 -1.52 5.01 -9.77
C PRO A 139 -0.26 4.16 -9.90
N GLN A 140 0.90 4.77 -10.13
CA GLN A 140 2.18 4.04 -10.19
C GLN A 140 2.54 3.46 -8.81
N ILE A 141 2.33 4.23 -7.74
CA ILE A 141 2.52 3.76 -6.37
C ILE A 141 1.49 2.68 -6.03
N GLU A 142 0.22 2.87 -6.42
CA GLU A 142 -0.86 1.87 -6.20
C GLU A 142 -0.56 0.52 -6.86
N SER A 143 0.16 0.51 -7.99
CA SER A 143 0.53 -0.73 -8.67
C SER A 143 1.31 -1.70 -7.78
N VAL A 144 2.11 -1.18 -6.82
CA VAL A 144 2.85 -1.99 -5.84
C VAL A 144 1.90 -2.78 -4.95
N PHE A 145 0.86 -2.10 -4.44
CA PHE A 145 -0.14 -2.71 -3.57
C PHE A 145 -1.02 -3.68 -4.34
N GLY A 146 -1.46 -3.30 -5.55
CA GLY A 146 -2.21 -4.17 -6.45
C GLY A 146 -1.46 -5.47 -6.77
N ALA A 147 -0.18 -5.39 -7.11
CA ALA A 147 0.67 -6.54 -7.38
C ALA A 147 0.79 -7.46 -6.15
N PHE A 148 0.98 -6.88 -4.96
CA PHE A 148 1.01 -7.66 -3.72
C PHE A 148 -0.33 -8.37 -3.47
N PHE A 149 -1.46 -7.66 -3.52
CA PHE A 149 -2.76 -8.25 -3.22
C PHE A 149 -3.11 -9.37 -4.22
N ASN A 150 -2.81 -9.17 -5.50
CA ASN A 150 -3.01 -10.20 -6.53
C ASN A 150 -2.15 -11.45 -6.25
N SER A 151 -0.88 -11.26 -5.91
CA SER A 151 0.02 -12.37 -5.55
C SER A 151 -0.47 -13.13 -4.31
N TYR A 152 -0.95 -12.40 -3.30
CA TYR A 152 -1.46 -12.98 -2.07
C TYR A 152 -2.76 -13.77 -2.28
N ASP A 153 -3.69 -13.25 -3.08
CA ASP A 153 -4.93 -13.94 -3.43
C ASP A 153 -4.65 -15.23 -4.24
N GLN A 154 -3.67 -15.17 -5.16
CA GLN A 154 -3.20 -16.34 -5.89
C GLN A 154 -2.61 -17.39 -4.94
N TYR A 155 -1.74 -16.97 -4.02
CA TYR A 155 -1.17 -17.87 -3.01
C TYR A 155 -2.24 -18.57 -2.17
N ARG A 156 -3.29 -17.87 -1.74
CA ARG A 156 -4.39 -18.47 -0.99
C ARG A 156 -5.15 -19.52 -1.81
N THR A 157 -5.34 -19.25 -3.10
CA THR A 157 -5.97 -20.19 -4.03
C THR A 157 -5.10 -21.43 -4.22
N ASP A 158 -3.80 -21.25 -4.43
CA ASP A 158 -2.84 -22.33 -4.62
C ASP A 158 -2.70 -23.19 -3.35
N LEU A 159 -2.66 -22.55 -2.18
CA LEU A 159 -2.62 -23.23 -0.89
C LEU A 159 -3.87 -24.09 -0.67
N ALA A 160 -5.07 -23.54 -0.89
CA ALA A 160 -6.31 -24.30 -0.77
C ALA A 160 -6.36 -25.49 -1.75
N ALA A 161 -5.88 -25.30 -2.98
CA ALA A 161 -5.79 -26.38 -3.96
C ALA A 161 -4.79 -27.46 -3.55
N TRP A 162 -3.66 -27.08 -2.94
CA TRP A 162 -2.68 -28.00 -2.38
C TRP A 162 -3.25 -28.76 -1.17
N GLU A 163 -3.90 -28.09 -0.24
CA GLU A 163 -4.54 -28.68 0.94
C GLU A 163 -5.65 -29.66 0.55
N ALA A 164 -6.46 -29.34 -0.46
CA ALA A 164 -7.47 -30.26 -0.98
C ALA A 164 -6.86 -31.54 -1.59
N ARG A 165 -5.66 -31.45 -2.16
CA ARG A 165 -4.96 -32.59 -2.80
C ARG A 165 -4.14 -33.42 -1.81
N TYR A 166 -3.53 -32.79 -0.81
CA TYR A 166 -2.50 -33.40 0.04
C TYR A 166 -2.75 -33.25 1.55
N GLY A 167 -3.66 -32.38 1.99
CA GLY A 167 -3.91 -32.07 3.40
C GLY A 167 -4.62 -33.18 4.19
N GLY A 168 -5.14 -34.20 3.52
CA GLY A 168 -5.74 -35.39 4.15
C GLY A 168 -4.73 -36.47 4.57
N GLY A 169 -3.45 -36.31 4.23
CA GLY A 169 -2.41 -37.25 4.59
C GLY A 169 -1.96 -37.05 6.04
N SER A 170 -2.59 -37.76 6.98
CA SER A 170 -1.87 -38.13 8.20
C SER A 170 -0.56 -38.78 7.76
N VAL A 171 0.57 -38.32 8.27
CA VAL A 171 1.81 -39.10 8.23
C VAL A 171 1.60 -40.29 9.18
N THR A 172 0.79 -41.26 8.76
CA THR A 172 0.64 -42.54 9.44
C THR A 172 1.81 -43.42 9.02
N GLY A 173 2.73 -43.61 9.96
CA GLY A 173 3.64 -44.74 9.96
C GLY A 173 5.06 -44.43 9.50
N PHE A 174 5.88 -43.89 10.40
CA PHE A 174 7.22 -44.46 10.49
C PHE A 174 7.03 -45.91 10.92
N ALA A 175 7.14 -46.84 9.97
CA ALA A 175 7.17 -48.25 10.27
C ALA A 175 8.35 -48.49 11.23
N THR A 176 8.05 -48.91 12.45
CA THR A 176 9.05 -49.37 13.41
C THR A 176 9.85 -50.49 12.75
N PRO A 177 11.20 -50.42 12.67
CA PRO A 177 11.98 -51.53 12.15
C PRO A 177 11.77 -52.76 13.06
N PRO A 178 11.71 -53.99 12.52
CA PRO A 178 11.57 -55.17 13.35
C PRO A 178 12.82 -55.33 14.23
N SER A 179 12.58 -55.49 15.53
CA SER A 179 13.59 -55.81 16.53
C SER A 179 14.23 -57.16 16.19
N GLN A 180 15.52 -57.16 15.85
CA GLN A 180 16.26 -58.42 15.77
C GLN A 180 16.54 -58.93 17.19
N SER A 181 15.91 -60.05 17.54
CA SER A 181 16.25 -60.81 18.74
C SER A 181 17.65 -61.38 18.59
N VAL A 182 18.60 -60.90 19.40
CA VAL A 182 19.87 -61.57 19.62
C VAL A 182 19.59 -62.80 20.50
N VAL A 183 19.68 -63.98 19.91
CA VAL A 183 19.76 -65.25 20.65
C VAL A 183 21.21 -65.40 21.13
N GLN A 184 21.31 -65.86 22.37
CA GLN A 184 22.48 -65.96 23.26
C GLN A 184 23.74 -66.56 22.64
#